data_AF-A0A7X7BFW3-F1
#
_entry.id   AF-A0A7X7BFW3-F1
#
_cell.length_a   1.000
_cell.length_b   1.000
_cell.length_c   1.000
_cell.angle_alpha   90.00
_cell.angle_beta   90.00
_cell.angle_gamma   90.00
#
_symmetry.space_group_name_H-M   'P 1'
#
loop_
_entity.id
_entity.type
_entity.pdbx_description
1 polymer ?
#
loop_
_entity_poly.entity_id
_entity_poly.type
_entity_poly.pdbx_seq_one_letter_code
_entity_poly.pdbx_strand_id
1 'polypeptide(L)'
;MNKLKKGDIVGRISYHKDVLFEITKIIKTSNKEEIYILKGITERIEADSIKEDLEIMDKRVVDAKIKNVENKMYNRIEESLKNSKYYIYKNKKILKSKEERRSNKLIYTGKILHLDGDKRYSDKSLKYYKSLGLNAIVKNIPENKQAQVVKNLLERYEPDILVITGHDGMIKKGTAFNDIYNYRNSRHFINTVREAKKWSSNRKDLAIFAGACQSYYEAIMSEGANFASSPRKNNDRFYRSINSCRKNCYNREH
;
A
#
# COMPACT_ATOMS: atom_id res chain seq x y z
N MET A 1 29.80 -7.68 20.48
CA MET A 1 28.79 -7.27 19.49
C MET A 1 27.41 -7.66 20.01
N ASN A 2 26.47 -6.73 20.07
CA ASN A 2 25.09 -7.04 20.49
C ASN A 2 24.45 -8.03 19.52
N LYS A 3 23.76 -9.02 20.05
CA LYS A 3 23.03 -10.01 19.26
C LYS A 3 21.82 -9.34 18.61
N LEU A 4 21.70 -9.44 17.28
CA LEU A 4 20.53 -8.97 16.55
C LEU A 4 19.29 -9.75 16.98
N LYS A 5 18.19 -9.06 17.17
CA LYS A 5 16.91 -9.65 17.59
C LYS A 5 15.74 -9.05 16.80
N LYS A 6 14.61 -9.76 16.86
CA LYS A 6 13.34 -9.27 16.31
C LYS A 6 13.01 -7.89 16.91
N GLY A 7 12.61 -6.96 16.05
CA GLY A 7 12.28 -5.57 16.39
C GLY A 7 13.46 -4.60 16.26
N ASP A 8 14.69 -5.09 16.10
CA ASP A 8 15.83 -4.21 15.84
C ASP A 8 15.69 -3.53 14.47
N ILE A 9 16.10 -2.26 14.41
CA ILE A 9 16.12 -1.46 13.19
C ILE A 9 17.53 -1.50 12.61
N VAL A 10 17.64 -2.00 11.39
CA VAL A 10 18.91 -2.29 10.73
C VAL A 10 18.95 -1.70 9.32
N GLY A 11 20.16 -1.42 8.86
CA GLY A 11 20.47 -1.12 7.46
C GLY A 11 21.29 -2.25 6.87
N ARG A 12 21.16 -2.45 5.56
CA ARG A 12 21.96 -3.44 4.82
C ARG A 12 23.27 -2.82 4.35
N ILE A 13 24.41 -3.40 4.72
CA ILE A 13 25.74 -2.88 4.39
C ILE A 13 25.96 -2.93 2.88
N SER A 14 25.59 -4.03 2.22
CA SER A 14 25.72 -4.24 0.78
C SER A 14 24.85 -3.29 -0.06
N TYR A 15 23.92 -2.56 0.57
CA TYR A 15 23.07 -1.53 -0.06
C TYR A 15 23.33 -0.15 0.54
N HIS A 16 24.52 0.07 1.14
CA HIS A 16 24.91 1.34 1.74
C HIS A 16 23.92 1.88 2.78
N LYS A 17 23.14 1.00 3.42
CA LYS A 17 22.13 1.33 4.44
C LYS A 17 21.08 2.34 3.92
N ASP A 18 20.74 2.23 2.63
CA ASP A 18 19.78 3.07 1.92
C ASP A 18 18.38 3.03 2.56
N VAL A 19 17.87 1.83 2.82
CA VAL A 19 16.56 1.55 3.42
C VAL A 19 16.70 1.15 4.88
N LEU A 20 15.81 1.69 5.71
CA LEU A 20 15.64 1.25 7.10
C LEU A 20 14.75 0.01 7.13
N PHE A 21 15.23 -1.06 7.74
CA PHE A 21 14.50 -2.30 7.91
C PHE A 21 14.25 -2.62 9.38
N GLU A 22 13.13 -3.24 9.68
CA GLU A 22 12.89 -3.91 10.95
C GLU A 22 13.09 -5.42 10.78
N ILE A 23 13.80 -6.04 11.72
CA ILE A 23 13.91 -7.51 11.77
C ILE A 23 12.58 -8.09 12.26
N THR A 24 11.88 -8.79 11.38
CA THR A 24 10.56 -9.36 11.69
C THR A 24 10.61 -10.83 12.08
N LYS A 25 11.58 -11.58 11.54
CA LYS A 25 11.78 -13.00 11.82
C LYS A 25 13.26 -13.35 11.68
N ILE A 26 13.71 -14.32 12.46
CA ILE A 26 15.04 -14.92 12.35
C ILE A 26 14.80 -16.42 12.13
N ILE A 27 15.31 -16.94 11.03
CA ILE A 27 15.18 -18.35 10.63
C ILE A 27 16.54 -19.00 10.80
N LYS A 28 16.59 -20.10 11.54
CA LYS A 28 17.81 -20.92 11.65
C LYS A 28 17.79 -21.98 10.55
N THR A 29 18.87 -22.05 9.78
CA THR A 29 19.05 -23.10 8.76
C THR A 29 19.56 -24.39 9.40
N SER A 30 19.53 -25.48 8.64
CA SER A 30 20.11 -26.78 9.04
C SER A 30 21.57 -26.67 9.46
N ASN A 31 22.30 -25.70 8.91
CA ASN A 31 23.73 -25.49 9.13
C ASN A 31 24.00 -24.53 10.31
N LYS A 32 22.98 -24.22 11.13
CA LYS A 32 23.02 -23.24 12.23
C LYS A 32 23.27 -21.79 11.80
N GLU A 33 23.18 -21.47 10.51
CA GLU A 33 23.22 -20.09 10.03
C GLU A 33 21.87 -19.40 10.29
N GLU A 34 21.91 -18.10 10.56
CA GLU A 34 20.72 -17.29 10.80
C GLU A 34 20.40 -16.43 9.58
N ILE A 35 19.21 -16.64 9.00
CA ILE A 35 18.63 -15.78 7.96
C ILE A 35 17.62 -14.84 8.61
N TYR A 36 17.83 -13.55 8.41
CA TYR A 36 17.00 -12.48 8.96
C TYR A 36 15.99 -12.03 7.91
N ILE A 37 14.70 -12.07 8.25
CA ILE A 37 13.62 -11.54 7.41
C ILE A 37 13.31 -10.11 7.82
N LEU A 38 13.37 -9.22 6.85
CA LEU A 38 13.41 -7.78 7.00
C LEU A 38 12.20 -7.16 6.32
N LYS A 39 11.51 -6.24 7.00
CA LYS A 39 10.48 -5.39 6.38
C LYS A 39 10.93 -3.93 6.40
N GLY A 40 10.83 -3.27 5.26
CA GLY A 40 11.15 -1.85 5.15
C GLY A 40 10.22 -1.00 6.03
N ILE A 41 10.78 -0.03 6.74
CA ILE A 41 10.02 0.88 7.62
C ILE A 41 9.42 2.03 6.80
N THR A 42 10.21 2.56 5.87
CA THR A 42 9.81 3.68 5.00
C THR A 42 9.39 3.23 3.61
N GLU A 43 9.79 2.02 3.20
CA GLU A 43 9.47 1.42 1.92
C GLU A 43 8.71 0.09 2.06
N ARG A 44 7.75 -0.17 1.17
CA ARG A 44 6.95 -1.41 1.11
C ARG A 44 7.72 -2.55 0.45
N ILE A 45 8.88 -2.85 1.01
CA ILE A 45 9.79 -3.90 0.54
C ILE A 45 9.98 -4.95 1.64
N GLU A 46 10.13 -6.20 1.23
CA GLU A 46 10.54 -7.30 2.09
C GLU A 46 11.86 -7.89 1.55
N ALA A 47 12.79 -8.17 2.44
CA ALA A 47 14.09 -8.72 2.09
C ALA A 47 14.52 -9.76 3.12
N ASP A 48 15.48 -10.58 2.74
CA ASP A 48 16.26 -11.41 3.63
C ASP A 48 17.72 -10.97 3.61
N SER A 49 18.43 -11.25 4.71
CA SER A 49 19.88 -11.12 4.74
C SER A 49 20.52 -11.99 5.82
N ILE A 50 21.84 -12.17 5.70
CA ILE A 50 22.70 -12.76 6.73
C ILE A 50 23.10 -11.69 7.76
N LYS A 51 23.58 -12.12 8.92
CA LYS A 51 23.97 -11.22 10.01
C LYS A 51 25.06 -10.22 9.60
N GLU A 52 26.01 -10.66 8.78
CA GLU A 52 27.20 -9.92 8.36
C GLU A 52 26.86 -8.73 7.45
N ASP A 53 25.70 -8.76 6.80
CA ASP A 53 25.19 -7.66 5.98
C ASP A 53 24.33 -6.66 6.80
N LEU A 54 24.16 -6.86 8.11
CA LEU A 54 23.26 -6.05 8.92
C LEU A 54 23.99 -5.21 9.96
N GLU A 55 23.66 -3.92 9.97
CA GLU A 55 24.14 -2.96 10.96
C GLU A 55 22.95 -2.32 11.68
N ILE A 56 22.99 -2.28 13.01
CA ILE A 56 21.98 -1.58 13.81
C ILE A 56 22.07 -0.08 13.51
N MET A 57 20.94 0.51 13.17
CA MET A 57 20.86 1.93 12.84
C MET A 57 20.79 2.78 14.10
N ASP A 58 21.52 3.90 14.11
CA ASP A 58 21.42 4.89 15.17
C ASP A 58 20.00 5.45 15.29
N LYS A 59 19.51 5.56 16.53
CA LYS A 59 18.12 5.98 16.81
C LYS A 59 17.83 7.39 16.27
N ARG A 60 18.78 8.33 16.34
CA ARG A 60 18.58 9.70 15.83
C ARG A 60 18.44 9.70 14.31
N VAL A 61 19.21 8.87 13.62
CA VAL A 61 19.11 8.69 12.17
C VAL A 61 17.76 8.09 11.78
N VAL A 62 17.31 7.08 12.52
CA VAL A 62 15.98 6.47 12.32
C VAL A 62 14.87 7.50 12.49
N ASP A 63 14.86 8.21 13.62
CA ASP A 63 13.84 9.21 13.94
C ASP A 63 13.82 10.33 12.89
N ALA A 64 14.99 10.80 12.44
CA ALA A 64 15.11 11.81 11.40
C ALA A 64 14.55 11.33 10.04
N LYS A 65 14.88 10.11 9.60
CA LYS A 65 14.36 9.54 8.35
C LYS A 65 12.83 9.36 8.41
N ILE A 66 12.30 8.84 9.52
CA ILE A 66 10.85 8.67 9.72
C ILE A 66 10.14 10.03 9.67
N LYS A 67 10.64 11.02 10.42
CA LYS A 67 10.08 12.38 10.45
C LYS A 67 10.08 13.03 9.06
N ASN A 68 11.15 12.85 8.28
CA ASN A 68 11.21 13.36 6.90
C ASN A 68 10.12 12.73 6.01
N VAL A 69 9.91 11.42 6.11
CA VAL A 69 8.85 10.72 5.37
C VAL A 69 7.45 11.17 5.80
N GLU A 70 7.25 11.45 7.08
CA GLU A 70 6.00 12.02 7.59
C GLU A 70 5.78 13.45 7.07
N ASN A 71 6.78 14.32 7.13
CA ASN A 71 6.71 15.68 6.61
C ASN A 71 6.38 15.70 5.11
N LYS A 72 7.01 14.83 4.31
CA LYS A 72 6.66 14.67 2.89
C LYS A 72 5.20 14.28 2.69
N MET A 73 4.64 13.43 3.56
CA MET A 73 3.22 13.09 3.51
C MET A 73 2.35 14.29 3.86
N TYR A 74 2.66 15.03 4.92
CA TYR A 74 1.91 16.23 5.31
C TYR A 74 1.92 17.29 4.19
N ASN A 75 3.07 17.55 3.59
CA ASN A 75 3.18 18.49 2.46
C ASN A 75 2.29 18.08 1.28
N ARG A 76 2.22 16.78 0.97
CA ARG A 76 1.32 16.25 -0.09
C ARG A 76 -0.16 16.40 0.26
N ILE A 77 -0.52 16.23 1.54
CA ILE A 77 -1.89 16.46 2.01
C ILE A 77 -2.22 17.95 1.83
N GLU A 78 -1.36 18.85 2.29
CA GLU A 78 -1.56 20.30 2.15
C GLU A 78 -1.68 20.73 0.69
N GLU A 79 -0.79 20.24 -0.18
CA GLU A 79 -0.84 20.49 -1.62
C GLU A 79 -2.17 19.98 -2.23
N SER A 80 -2.61 18.79 -1.82
CA SER A 80 -3.90 18.24 -2.26
C SER A 80 -5.06 19.11 -1.79
N LEU A 81 -5.03 19.62 -0.56
CA LEU A 81 -6.07 20.47 0.02
C LEU A 81 -6.12 21.88 -0.57
N LYS A 82 -4.98 22.42 -1.06
CA LYS A 82 -4.92 23.70 -1.81
C LYS A 82 -5.67 23.63 -3.14
N ASN A 83 -5.83 22.44 -3.70
CA ASN A 83 -6.64 22.24 -4.89
C ASN A 83 -8.13 22.36 -4.51
N SER A 84 -8.82 23.40 -5.03
CA SER A 84 -10.19 23.79 -4.67
C SER A 84 -11.19 22.63 -4.70
N LYS A 85 -10.96 21.62 -5.55
CA LYS A 85 -11.76 20.39 -5.58
C LYS A 85 -11.74 19.68 -4.23
N TYR A 86 -10.58 19.49 -3.60
CA TYR A 86 -10.43 18.76 -2.33
C TYR A 86 -10.98 19.53 -1.12
N TYR A 87 -10.86 20.86 -1.14
CA TYR A 87 -11.38 21.75 -0.08
C TYR A 87 -12.90 21.62 0.11
N ILE A 88 -13.65 21.47 -0.99
CA ILE A 88 -15.11 21.28 -0.98
C ILE A 88 -15.52 19.99 -0.23
N TYR A 89 -14.75 18.90 -0.35
CA TYR A 89 -15.11 17.63 0.31
C TYR A 89 -14.90 17.65 1.82
N LYS A 90 -13.85 18.34 2.31
CA LYS A 90 -13.57 18.47 3.74
C LYS A 90 -14.66 19.29 4.45
N ASN A 91 -15.18 20.33 3.81
CA ASN A 91 -16.11 21.30 4.40
C ASN A 91 -17.60 21.04 4.11
N LYS A 92 -17.95 20.03 3.29
CA LYS A 92 -19.36 19.68 2.99
C LYS A 92 -20.18 19.16 4.17
N LYS A 93 -19.55 18.83 5.31
CA LYS A 93 -20.28 18.56 6.56
C LYS A 93 -20.71 19.83 7.31
N ILE A 94 -20.20 21.02 6.97
CA ILE A 94 -20.33 22.23 7.78
C ILE A 94 -21.22 23.32 7.12
N LEU A 95 -21.45 23.29 5.81
CA LEU A 95 -22.21 24.34 5.13
C LEU A 95 -23.68 23.95 4.87
N LYS A 96 -24.55 24.30 5.82
CA LYS A 96 -26.01 24.33 5.65
C LYS A 96 -26.50 25.79 5.66
N SER A 97 -26.06 26.62 4.73
CA SER A 97 -26.76 27.89 4.45
C SER A 97 -27.90 27.62 3.44
N LYS A 98 -29.01 28.36 3.57
CA LYS A 98 -30.24 28.15 2.78
C LYS A 98 -30.09 28.50 1.29
N GLU A 99 -29.09 29.30 0.91
CA GLU A 99 -28.95 29.85 -0.46
C GLU A 99 -28.20 28.95 -1.45
N GLU A 100 -27.34 28.02 -1.00
CA GLU A 100 -26.55 27.13 -1.89
C GLU A 100 -27.28 25.85 -2.34
N ARG A 101 -28.58 25.71 -2.04
CA ARG A 101 -29.37 24.53 -2.47
C ARG A 101 -29.52 24.43 -4.00
N ARG A 102 -29.30 25.50 -4.76
CA ARG A 102 -29.44 25.53 -6.23
C ARG A 102 -28.20 25.05 -7.00
N SER A 103 -27.03 24.96 -6.35
CA SER A 103 -25.76 24.50 -6.95
C SER A 103 -25.24 23.21 -6.30
N ASN A 104 -26.12 22.44 -5.65
CA ASN A 104 -25.82 21.19 -4.97
C ASN A 104 -25.42 20.06 -5.95
N LYS A 105 -24.27 20.20 -6.61
CA LYS A 105 -23.56 19.05 -7.15
C LYS A 105 -23.06 18.26 -5.95
N LEU A 106 -23.85 17.29 -5.47
CA LEU A 106 -23.37 16.28 -4.52
C LEU A 106 -22.11 15.68 -5.16
N ILE A 107 -20.95 15.86 -4.52
CA ILE A 107 -19.74 15.26 -5.08
C ILE A 107 -19.56 13.96 -4.33
N TYR A 108 -19.98 12.88 -4.97
CA TYR A 108 -19.87 11.52 -4.44
C TYR A 108 -18.41 11.09 -4.52
N THR A 109 -17.78 10.84 -3.37
CA THR A 109 -16.49 10.13 -3.35
C THR A 109 -16.78 8.65 -3.21
N GLY A 110 -16.28 7.86 -4.16
CA GLY A 110 -16.44 6.40 -4.10
C GLY A 110 -15.92 5.84 -2.77
N LYS A 111 -16.59 4.82 -2.25
CA LYS A 111 -16.21 4.15 -1.01
C LYS A 111 -14.96 3.30 -1.25
N ILE A 112 -13.92 3.52 -0.45
CA ILE A 112 -12.64 2.80 -0.54
C ILE A 112 -12.63 1.68 0.49
N LEU A 113 -12.32 0.47 0.06
CA LEU A 113 -11.88 -0.62 0.93
C LEU A 113 -10.38 -0.84 0.69
N HIS A 114 -9.56 -0.66 1.72
CA HIS A 114 -8.12 -0.84 1.65
C HIS A 114 -7.70 -2.00 2.57
N LEU A 115 -7.15 -3.06 1.98
CA LEU A 115 -6.49 -4.16 2.68
C LEU A 115 -4.98 -3.96 2.65
N ASP A 116 -4.33 -3.96 3.82
CA ASP A 116 -2.89 -3.75 3.93
C ASP A 116 -2.23 -4.80 4.81
N GLY A 117 -1.17 -5.44 4.32
CA GLY A 117 -0.36 -6.41 5.07
C GLY A 117 0.39 -5.82 6.26
N ASP A 118 0.63 -4.51 6.29
CA ASP A 118 1.41 -3.85 7.31
C ASP A 118 0.59 -2.87 8.16
N LYS A 119 0.75 -2.97 9.49
CA LYS A 119 -0.02 -2.18 10.45
C LYS A 119 0.33 -0.69 10.38
N ARG A 120 1.61 -0.34 10.32
CA ARG A 120 2.06 1.06 10.27
C ARG A 120 1.54 1.74 9.00
N TYR A 121 1.61 1.05 7.88
CA TYR A 121 1.08 1.54 6.62
C TYR A 121 -0.45 1.64 6.62
N SER A 122 -1.16 0.66 7.17
CA SER A 122 -2.62 0.71 7.28
C SER A 122 -3.10 1.93 8.09
N ASP A 123 -2.42 2.24 9.21
CA ASP A 123 -2.74 3.41 10.04
C ASP A 123 -2.46 4.72 9.30
N LYS A 124 -1.33 4.76 8.58
CA LYS A 124 -0.94 5.92 7.76
C LYS A 124 -1.96 6.18 6.64
N SER A 125 -2.39 5.14 5.94
CA SER A 125 -3.42 5.25 4.90
C SER A 125 -4.76 5.71 5.47
N LEU A 126 -5.19 5.18 6.62
CA LEU A 126 -6.42 5.64 7.27
C LEU A 126 -6.34 7.13 7.65
N LYS A 127 -5.22 7.58 8.22
CA LYS A 127 -4.99 9.00 8.54
C LYS A 127 -5.03 9.87 7.28
N TYR A 128 -4.38 9.43 6.20
CA TYR A 128 -4.34 10.14 4.92
C TYR A 128 -5.73 10.23 4.28
N TYR A 129 -6.52 9.15 4.25
CA TYR A 129 -7.87 9.19 3.71
C TYR A 129 -8.79 10.11 4.53
N LYS A 130 -8.69 10.06 5.86
CA LYS A 130 -9.45 10.94 6.76
C LYS A 130 -9.10 12.41 6.57
N SER A 131 -7.82 12.76 6.42
CA SER A 131 -7.40 14.16 6.25
C SER A 131 -7.93 14.78 4.95
N LEU A 132 -8.18 13.95 3.92
CA LEU A 132 -8.79 14.33 2.65
C LEU A 132 -10.32 14.23 2.62
N GLY A 133 -10.96 13.84 3.73
CA GLY A 133 -12.42 13.67 3.80
C GLY A 133 -12.95 12.49 2.99
N LEU A 134 -12.13 11.47 2.72
CA LEU A 134 -12.52 10.31 1.92
C LEU A 134 -13.24 9.25 2.74
N ASN A 135 -14.26 8.63 2.13
CA ASN A 135 -14.96 7.50 2.70
C ASN A 135 -14.13 6.22 2.52
N ALA A 136 -13.29 5.91 3.50
CA ALA A 136 -12.39 4.76 3.44
C ALA A 136 -12.51 3.85 4.66
N ILE A 137 -12.53 2.54 4.40
CA ILE A 137 -12.42 1.47 5.37
C ILE A 137 -11.06 0.82 5.16
N VAL A 138 -10.19 0.88 6.18
CA VAL A 138 -8.86 0.28 6.12
C VAL A 138 -8.81 -0.92 7.05
N LYS A 139 -8.31 -2.06 6.55
CA LYS A 139 -8.15 -3.31 7.29
C LYS A 139 -6.70 -3.77 7.20
N ASN A 140 -6.06 -3.97 8.35
CA ASN A 140 -4.76 -4.62 8.40
C ASN A 140 -4.94 -6.14 8.34
N ILE A 141 -4.62 -6.72 7.19
CA ILE A 141 -4.77 -8.16 6.92
C ILE A 141 -3.47 -8.62 6.23
N PRO A 142 -2.75 -9.60 6.82
CA PRO A 142 -1.56 -10.18 6.20
C PRO A 142 -1.81 -10.59 4.76
N GLU A 143 -0.83 -10.39 3.88
CA GLU A 143 -0.92 -10.61 2.44
C GLU A 143 -1.49 -12.00 2.13
N ASN A 144 -0.97 -13.03 2.80
CA ASN A 144 -1.39 -14.43 2.64
C ASN A 144 -2.84 -14.73 3.05
N LYS A 145 -3.51 -13.83 3.77
CA LYS A 145 -4.91 -13.97 4.20
C LYS A 145 -5.89 -13.10 3.42
N GLN A 146 -5.40 -12.13 2.63
CA GLN A 146 -6.27 -11.16 1.94
C GLN A 146 -7.26 -11.86 1.00
N ALA A 147 -6.80 -12.84 0.20
CA ALA A 147 -7.65 -13.59 -0.72
C ALA A 147 -8.79 -14.36 -0.02
N GLN A 148 -8.58 -14.80 1.22
CA GLN A 148 -9.57 -15.57 1.97
C GLN A 148 -10.73 -14.71 2.48
N VAL A 149 -10.49 -13.42 2.69
CA VAL A 149 -11.46 -12.51 3.32
C VAL A 149 -12.01 -11.46 2.38
N VAL A 150 -11.36 -11.23 1.23
CA VAL A 150 -11.71 -10.12 0.31
C VAL A 150 -13.16 -10.19 -0.16
N LYS A 151 -13.64 -11.37 -0.54
CA LYS A 151 -15.02 -11.54 -1.03
C LYS A 151 -16.06 -11.12 0.02
N ASN A 152 -15.92 -11.61 1.26
CA ASN A 152 -16.84 -11.28 2.36
C ASN A 152 -16.80 -9.77 2.70
N LEU A 153 -15.62 -9.15 2.61
CA LEU A 153 -15.47 -7.71 2.83
C LEU A 153 -16.10 -6.89 1.69
N LEU A 154 -15.97 -7.34 0.45
CA LEU A 154 -16.62 -6.72 -0.71
C LEU A 154 -18.15 -6.81 -0.60
N GLU A 155 -18.69 -7.97 -0.22
CA GLU A 155 -20.13 -8.15 0.02
C GLU A 155 -20.64 -7.28 1.16
N ARG A 156 -19.89 -7.19 2.27
CA ARG A 156 -20.30 -6.41 3.45
C ARG A 156 -20.29 -4.91 3.21
N TYR A 157 -19.28 -4.41 2.51
CA TYR A 157 -19.04 -2.97 2.42
C TYR A 157 -19.42 -2.37 1.07
N GLU A 158 -19.54 -3.19 0.02
CA GLU A 158 -19.83 -2.80 -1.35
C GLU A 158 -19.03 -1.55 -1.79
N PRO A 159 -17.69 -1.60 -1.73
CA PRO A 159 -16.86 -0.46 -2.10
C PRO A 159 -16.92 -0.21 -3.62
N ASP A 160 -16.52 1.00 -4.01
CA ASP A 160 -16.31 1.39 -5.41
C ASP A 160 -14.83 1.21 -5.80
N ILE A 161 -13.94 1.29 -4.80
CA ILE A 161 -12.49 1.14 -4.97
C ILE A 161 -11.97 0.11 -3.97
N LEU A 162 -11.25 -0.90 -4.46
CA LEU A 162 -10.47 -1.85 -3.68
C LEU A 162 -8.97 -1.55 -3.81
N VAL A 163 -8.29 -1.41 -2.68
CA VAL A 163 -6.83 -1.23 -2.60
C VAL A 163 -6.25 -2.44 -1.86
N ILE A 164 -5.29 -3.13 -2.49
CA ILE A 164 -4.64 -4.35 -2.01
C ILE A 164 -3.14 -4.07 -1.92
N THR A 165 -2.60 -3.90 -0.72
CA THR A 165 -1.17 -3.60 -0.54
C THR A 165 -0.56 -4.39 0.62
N GLY A 166 0.75 -4.29 0.73
CA GLY A 166 1.56 -4.96 1.75
C GLY A 166 3.02 -4.70 1.46
N HIS A 167 3.86 -5.70 1.71
CA HIS A 167 5.25 -5.73 1.28
C HIS A 167 5.45 -6.77 0.19
N ASP A 168 6.47 -6.58 -0.64
CA ASP A 168 6.93 -7.60 -1.57
C ASP A 168 8.43 -7.48 -1.77
N GLY A 169 9.02 -8.51 -2.36
CA GLY A 169 10.43 -8.51 -2.66
C GLY A 169 10.79 -9.70 -3.52
N MET A 170 11.81 -9.52 -4.35
CA MET A 170 12.37 -10.62 -5.11
C MET A 170 13.27 -11.48 -4.21
N ILE A 171 13.18 -12.80 -4.36
CA ILE A 171 14.04 -13.76 -3.67
C ILE A 171 15.44 -13.76 -4.29
N LYS A 172 15.52 -13.90 -5.61
CA LYS A 172 16.73 -13.79 -6.42
C LYS A 172 16.70 -12.49 -7.20
N LYS A 173 17.62 -11.58 -6.88
CA LYS A 173 17.66 -10.25 -7.48
C LYS A 173 18.14 -10.30 -8.93
N GLY A 174 17.62 -9.38 -9.76
CA GLY A 174 18.13 -9.09 -11.10
C GLY A 174 17.86 -10.18 -12.16
N THR A 175 17.20 -11.27 -11.81
CA THR A 175 16.95 -12.42 -12.69
C THR A 175 15.53 -12.93 -12.49
N ALA A 176 15.03 -13.73 -13.45
CA ALA A 176 13.74 -14.42 -13.35
C ALA A 176 12.55 -13.49 -12.95
N PHE A 177 12.47 -12.31 -13.57
CA PHE A 177 11.35 -11.37 -13.34
C PHE A 177 9.99 -11.94 -13.74
N ASN A 178 9.98 -12.94 -14.64
CA ASN A 178 8.75 -13.59 -15.08
C ASN A 178 8.39 -14.83 -14.23
N ASP A 179 9.21 -15.17 -13.23
CA ASP A 179 8.95 -16.28 -12.34
C ASP A 179 8.20 -15.80 -11.10
N ILE A 180 6.94 -16.19 -10.98
CA ILE A 180 6.10 -15.84 -9.85
C ILE A 180 6.61 -16.39 -8.50
N TYR A 181 7.38 -17.48 -8.52
CA TYR A 181 8.01 -18.05 -7.32
C TYR A 181 9.22 -17.25 -6.87
N ASN A 182 9.74 -16.36 -7.72
CA ASN A 182 10.82 -15.45 -7.36
C ASN A 182 10.34 -14.22 -6.56
N TYR A 183 9.04 -14.13 -6.22
CA TYR A 183 8.47 -13.04 -5.43
C TYR A 183 7.91 -13.56 -4.10
N ARG A 184 8.09 -12.78 -3.04
CA ARG A 184 7.64 -13.12 -1.69
C ARG A 184 6.12 -13.14 -1.58
N ASN A 185 5.46 -12.09 -2.05
CA ASN A 185 4.04 -11.87 -1.81
C ASN A 185 3.20 -11.63 -3.09
N SER A 186 3.82 -11.50 -4.27
CA SER A 186 3.08 -11.27 -5.52
C SER A 186 1.97 -12.30 -5.77
N ARG A 187 2.19 -13.57 -5.42
CA ARG A 187 1.15 -14.62 -5.50
C ARG A 187 -0.09 -14.30 -4.68
N HIS A 188 0.10 -13.69 -3.52
CA HIS A 188 -1.00 -13.32 -2.64
C HIS A 188 -1.80 -12.14 -3.22
N PHE A 189 -1.13 -11.15 -3.80
CA PHE A 189 -1.80 -10.06 -4.50
C PHE A 189 -2.61 -10.56 -5.70
N ILE A 190 -1.99 -11.38 -6.55
CA ILE A 190 -2.64 -12.05 -7.70
C ILE A 190 -3.89 -12.80 -7.24
N ASN A 191 -3.78 -13.68 -6.25
CA ASN A 191 -4.92 -14.46 -5.76
C ASN A 191 -6.03 -13.55 -5.20
N THR A 192 -5.66 -12.46 -4.51
CA THR A 192 -6.65 -11.52 -3.97
C THR A 192 -7.37 -10.76 -5.08
N VAL A 193 -6.65 -10.32 -6.12
CA VAL A 193 -7.24 -9.66 -7.30
C VAL A 193 -8.20 -10.62 -8.01
N ARG A 194 -7.79 -11.89 -8.21
CA ARG A 194 -8.62 -12.92 -8.83
C ARG A 194 -9.92 -13.14 -8.07
N GLU A 195 -9.87 -13.28 -6.75
CA GLU A 195 -11.07 -13.45 -5.92
C GLU A 195 -11.98 -12.20 -5.94
N ALA A 196 -11.39 -11.01 -5.95
CA ALA A 196 -12.15 -9.76 -6.10
C ALA A 196 -12.83 -9.65 -7.47
N LYS A 197 -12.17 -10.10 -8.55
CA LYS A 197 -12.74 -10.10 -9.90
C LYS A 197 -13.84 -11.14 -10.10
N LYS A 198 -13.74 -12.30 -9.45
CA LYS A 198 -14.85 -13.26 -9.39
C LYS A 198 -16.11 -12.60 -8.80
N TRP A 199 -15.96 -11.82 -7.74
CA TRP A 199 -17.07 -11.08 -7.13
C TRP A 199 -17.65 -9.97 -8.04
N SER A 200 -16.79 -9.22 -8.76
CA SER A 200 -17.25 -8.09 -9.60
C SER A 200 -17.76 -8.48 -10.98
N SER A 201 -17.49 -9.70 -11.46
CA SER A 201 -17.89 -10.18 -12.80
C SER A 201 -19.38 -9.98 -13.14
N ASN A 202 -20.25 -10.04 -12.14
CA ASN A 202 -21.72 -9.88 -12.30
C ASN A 202 -22.27 -8.67 -11.51
N ARG A 203 -21.42 -7.70 -11.16
CA ARG A 203 -21.78 -6.56 -10.29
C ARG A 203 -21.27 -5.24 -10.87
N LYS A 204 -21.48 -4.14 -10.12
CA LYS A 204 -20.93 -2.81 -10.42
C LYS A 204 -19.42 -2.83 -10.67
N ASP A 205 -18.96 -1.90 -11.51
CA ASP A 205 -17.54 -1.71 -11.83
C ASP A 205 -16.72 -1.39 -10.56
N LEU A 206 -15.96 -2.37 -10.07
CA LEU A 206 -15.02 -2.22 -8.96
C LEU A 206 -13.64 -1.83 -9.49
N ALA A 207 -13.11 -0.68 -9.07
CA ALA A 207 -11.74 -0.29 -9.38
C ALA A 207 -10.74 -0.95 -8.42
N ILE A 208 -9.79 -1.72 -8.94
CA ILE A 208 -8.80 -2.48 -8.16
C ILE A 208 -7.40 -1.91 -8.34
N PHE A 209 -6.77 -1.59 -7.22
CA PHE A 209 -5.37 -1.16 -7.10
C PHE A 209 -4.61 -2.20 -6.29
N ALA A 210 -3.49 -2.73 -6.81
CA ALA A 210 -2.79 -3.83 -6.14
C ALA A 210 -1.26 -3.76 -6.19
N GLY A 211 -0.60 -4.27 -5.14
CA GLY A 211 0.85 -4.55 -5.11
C GLY A 211 1.66 -3.77 -4.07
N ALA A 212 2.99 -3.96 -4.12
CA ALA A 212 4.01 -3.26 -3.34
C ALA A 212 5.21 -2.82 -4.20
N CYS A 213 6.27 -2.25 -3.60
CA CYS A 213 7.38 -1.62 -4.33
C CYS A 213 8.08 -2.53 -5.35
N GLN A 214 8.10 -3.85 -5.12
CA GLN A 214 8.79 -4.83 -5.96
C GLN A 214 7.88 -5.97 -6.44
N SER A 215 6.59 -5.70 -6.61
CA SER A 215 5.65 -6.74 -7.05
C SER A 215 5.75 -7.09 -8.54
N TYR A 216 5.37 -8.31 -8.89
CA TYR A 216 5.25 -8.77 -10.28
C TYR A 216 4.04 -8.09 -10.96
N TYR A 217 4.29 -6.89 -11.46
CA TYR A 217 3.29 -5.99 -12.03
C TYR A 217 2.45 -6.64 -13.13
N GLU A 218 3.11 -7.27 -14.10
CA GLU A 218 2.47 -7.83 -15.29
C GLU A 218 1.45 -8.92 -14.89
N ALA A 219 1.81 -9.78 -13.94
CA ALA A 219 0.94 -10.83 -13.44
C ALA A 219 -0.23 -10.29 -12.61
N ILE A 220 -0.03 -9.22 -11.83
CA ILE A 220 -1.14 -8.58 -11.10
C ILE A 220 -2.14 -7.95 -12.08
N MET A 221 -1.65 -7.28 -13.13
CA MET A 221 -2.50 -6.67 -14.15
C MET A 221 -3.28 -7.70 -14.96
N SER A 222 -2.66 -8.84 -15.30
CA SER A 222 -3.32 -9.91 -16.07
C SER A 222 -4.50 -10.54 -15.35
N GLU A 223 -4.54 -10.47 -14.02
CA GLU A 223 -5.66 -10.96 -13.20
C GLU A 223 -6.84 -9.97 -13.12
N GLY A 224 -6.70 -8.80 -13.76
CA GLY A 224 -7.78 -7.81 -13.88
C GLY A 224 -7.70 -6.66 -12.88
N ALA A 225 -6.52 -6.40 -12.29
CA ALA A 225 -6.29 -5.14 -11.59
C ALA A 225 -6.37 -3.96 -12.57
N ASN A 226 -6.95 -2.83 -12.14
CA ASN A 226 -6.96 -1.61 -12.94
C ASN A 226 -5.63 -0.87 -12.84
N PHE A 227 -4.94 -1.01 -11.71
CA PHE A 227 -3.61 -0.44 -11.47
C PHE A 227 -2.79 -1.39 -10.61
N ALA A 228 -1.51 -1.52 -10.95
CA ALA A 228 -0.54 -2.23 -10.12
C ALA A 228 0.73 -1.41 -9.89
N SER A 229 1.39 -1.65 -8.75
CA SER A 229 2.74 -1.12 -8.51
C SER A 229 3.78 -1.98 -9.25
N SER A 230 4.84 -1.35 -9.76
CA SER A 230 5.87 -2.00 -10.57
C SER A 230 7.25 -1.85 -9.94
N PRO A 231 8.15 -2.85 -10.06
CA PRO A 231 9.49 -2.81 -9.49
C PRO A 231 10.35 -1.66 -10.05
N ARG A 232 10.00 -1.12 -11.23
CA ARG A 232 10.75 -0.05 -11.92
C ARG A 232 10.07 1.33 -11.85
N LYS A 233 8.92 1.50 -11.20
CA LYS A 233 8.16 2.77 -11.21
C LYS A 233 7.86 3.26 -9.79
N ASN A 234 8.32 4.48 -9.48
CA ASN A 234 8.14 5.18 -8.20
C ASN A 234 6.70 5.07 -7.64
N ASN A 235 6.60 4.71 -6.35
CA ASN A 235 5.37 4.58 -5.56
C ASN A 235 4.40 5.78 -5.63
N ASP A 236 4.92 6.97 -6.01
CA ASP A 236 4.15 8.20 -6.16
C ASP A 236 3.04 8.12 -7.20
N ARG A 237 3.22 7.29 -8.25
CA ARG A 237 2.19 7.14 -9.29
C ARG A 237 0.99 6.35 -8.80
N PHE A 238 1.14 5.47 -7.81
CA PHE A 238 0.08 4.62 -7.28
C PHE A 238 -1.00 5.44 -6.55
N TYR A 239 -0.60 6.27 -5.58
CA TYR A 239 -1.54 7.14 -4.86
C TYR A 239 -2.11 8.26 -5.74
N ARG A 240 -1.32 8.80 -6.69
CA ARG A 240 -1.83 9.70 -7.72
C ARG A 240 -2.88 9.02 -8.60
N SER A 241 -2.72 7.73 -8.92
CA SER A 241 -3.69 6.97 -9.72
C SER A 241 -4.97 6.66 -8.95
N ILE A 242 -4.89 6.36 -7.64
CA ILE A 242 -6.06 6.27 -6.75
C ILE A 242 -6.83 7.60 -6.78
N ASN A 243 -6.13 8.72 -6.71
CA ASN A 243 -6.72 10.05 -6.80
C ASN A 243 -7.23 10.41 -8.21
N SER A 244 -6.70 9.78 -9.27
CA SER A 244 -7.02 10.07 -10.68
C SER A 244 -8.17 9.22 -11.25
N CYS A 245 -8.40 8.00 -10.73
CA CYS A 245 -9.52 7.12 -11.11
C CYS A 245 -10.89 7.80 -11.04
N ARG A 246 -10.97 8.90 -10.28
CA ARG A 246 -12.08 9.85 -10.23
C ARG A 246 -12.58 10.36 -11.58
N LYS A 247 -11.75 10.38 -12.63
CA LYS A 247 -12.17 10.87 -13.96
C LYS A 247 -12.97 9.85 -14.77
N ASN A 248 -12.72 8.55 -14.62
CA ASN A 248 -13.34 7.53 -15.48
C ASN A 248 -14.66 6.98 -14.92
N CYS A 249 -14.91 7.09 -13.61
CA CYS A 249 -16.23 6.78 -13.06
C CYS A 249 -17.27 7.89 -13.34
N TYR A 250 -16.84 9.11 -13.71
CA TYR A 250 -17.75 10.24 -13.98
C TYR A 250 -18.07 10.41 -15.47
N ASN A 251 -17.30 9.80 -16.37
CA ASN A 251 -17.44 9.97 -17.82
C ASN A 251 -18.14 8.80 -18.53
N ARG A 252 -18.88 7.95 -17.80
CA ARG A 252 -19.69 6.86 -18.38
C ARG A 252 -21.18 6.94 -18.04
N GLU A 253 -21.64 8.13 -17.65
CA GLU A 253 -23.06 8.47 -17.66
C GLU A 253 -23.24 9.67 -18.59
N HIS A 254 -23.05 9.43 -19.89
CA HIS A 254 -23.68 10.13 -21.03
C HIS A 254 -23.47 9.28 -22.28
#